data_AF-S3XXD6-F1
#
_entry.id   AF-S3XXD6-F1
#
_cell.length_a   1.000
_cell.length_b   1.000
_cell.length_c   1.000
_cell.angle_alpha   90.00
_cell.angle_beta   90.00
_cell.angle_gamma   90.00
#
_symmetry.space_group_name_H-M   'P 1'
#
loop_
_entity.id
_entity.type
_entity.pdbx_description
1 polymer ?
#
loop_
_entity_poly.entity_id
_entity_poly.type
_entity_poly.pdbx_seq_one_letter_code
_entity_poly.pdbx_strand_id
1 'polypeptide(L)'
;MGDERADLVWTDPPYGVAYEGKTKEKLTIQNDALNLEQLTEFLHEALEAAKSVTKPGAIWYVAAPHGPMGHAFGTVLLDLQIWKHSLVWVKNTFALGRGDYHYRHEAIFYGWTPGAARLHPLEARDQDTVFEFDKPARNAEHPTMKPVALIVKALENSSNKGDVVLDPFGGSGSTLIACEQTSRRARLIELEPRYVDVICRRWQEYTGRTPLREGRPVSFIS
;
A
#
# COMPACT_ATOMS: atom_id res chain seq x y z
N MET A 1 2.03 -16.60 -6.51
CA MET A 1 1.98 -15.96 -7.84
C MET A 1 2.39 -16.89 -8.99
N GLY A 2 2.59 -18.20 -8.76
CA GLY A 2 3.07 -19.11 -9.81
C GLY A 2 4.39 -18.62 -10.42
N ASP A 3 4.47 -18.64 -11.76
CA ASP A 3 5.64 -18.14 -12.50
C ASP A 3 5.60 -16.62 -12.76
N GLU A 4 4.49 -15.95 -12.45
CA GLU A 4 4.37 -14.51 -12.58
C GLU A 4 5.24 -13.79 -11.55
N ARG A 5 5.82 -12.65 -11.95
CA ARG A 5 6.62 -11.78 -11.09
C ARG A 5 6.13 -10.34 -11.19
N ALA A 6 6.10 -9.64 -10.06
CA ALA A 6 5.66 -8.25 -10.00
C ALA A 6 6.73 -7.29 -10.54
N ASP A 7 6.27 -6.28 -11.27
CA ASP A 7 7.05 -5.15 -11.79
C ASP A 7 7.15 -4.01 -10.79
N LEU A 8 6.12 -3.90 -9.94
CA LEU A 8 6.00 -2.85 -8.94
C LEU A 8 5.34 -3.39 -7.66
N VAL A 9 5.79 -2.91 -6.52
CA VAL A 9 5.15 -3.08 -5.21
C VAL A 9 4.66 -1.72 -4.72
N TRP A 10 3.36 -1.62 -4.48
CA TRP A 10 2.78 -0.51 -3.73
C TRP A 10 2.09 -1.11 -2.53
N THR A 11 2.45 -0.68 -1.33
CA THR A 11 1.88 -1.29 -0.13
C THR A 11 1.85 -0.37 1.08
N ASP A 12 0.89 -0.62 1.96
CA ASP A 12 0.66 0.10 3.21
C ASP A 12 0.57 -0.92 4.37
N PRO A 13 1.71 -1.44 4.85
CA PRO A 13 1.75 -2.43 5.91
C PRO A 13 1.15 -1.91 7.22
N PRO A 14 0.75 -2.80 8.16
CA PRO A 14 0.32 -2.38 9.48
C PRO A 14 1.41 -1.60 10.22
N TYR A 15 1.01 -0.58 10.97
CA TYR A 15 1.94 0.37 11.59
C TYR A 15 2.36 -0.05 13.01
N GLY A 16 1.79 -1.11 13.57
CA GLY A 16 2.04 -1.55 14.95
C GLY A 16 1.50 -0.55 15.98
N VAL A 17 0.49 0.24 15.62
CA VAL A 17 -0.04 1.35 16.42
C VAL A 17 -1.44 1.07 16.95
N ALA A 18 -1.74 -0.17 17.36
CA ALA A 18 -2.97 -0.59 18.03
C ALA A 18 -4.21 0.24 17.64
N TYR A 19 -4.45 0.39 16.34
CA TYR A 19 -5.36 1.41 15.84
C TYR A 19 -6.80 1.05 16.22
N GLU A 20 -7.43 1.89 17.04
CA GLU A 20 -8.87 1.89 17.28
C GLU A 20 -9.54 2.98 16.43
N GLY A 21 -10.39 2.57 15.49
CA GLY A 21 -11.21 3.50 14.72
C GLY A 21 -12.10 4.36 15.64
N LYS A 22 -12.13 5.67 15.41
CA LYS A 22 -12.94 6.61 16.23
C LYS A 22 -14.46 6.54 15.96
N THR A 23 -14.95 5.53 15.23
CA THR A 23 -16.39 5.38 14.86
C THR A 23 -17.16 4.68 15.97
N LYS A 24 -18.51 4.70 15.93
CA LYS A 24 -19.33 3.95 16.89
C LYS A 24 -19.00 2.45 16.90
N GLU A 25 -18.55 1.90 15.77
CA GLU A 25 -18.19 0.49 15.63
C GLU A 25 -16.77 0.15 16.14
N LYS A 26 -15.94 1.15 16.48
CA LYS A 26 -14.56 0.96 16.96
C LYS A 26 -13.77 -0.10 16.20
N LEU A 27 -13.76 -0.01 14.86
CA LEU A 27 -13.08 -0.99 14.02
C LEU A 27 -11.59 -1.06 14.44
N THR A 28 -11.16 -2.21 14.92
CA THR A 28 -9.76 -2.54 15.21
C THR A 28 -9.13 -3.22 14.00
N ILE A 29 -7.81 -3.13 13.88
CA ILE A 29 -7.03 -3.98 12.97
C ILE A 29 -6.51 -5.14 13.81
N GLN A 30 -6.75 -6.39 13.39
CA GLN A 30 -6.20 -7.55 14.11
C GLN A 30 -4.66 -7.51 14.06
N ASN A 31 -4.02 -7.83 15.20
CA ASN A 31 -2.56 -7.88 15.36
C ASN A 31 -1.80 -6.53 15.24
N ASP A 32 -2.44 -5.37 15.38
CA ASP A 32 -1.75 -4.07 15.31
C ASP A 32 -1.06 -3.64 16.62
N ALA A 33 -1.13 -4.44 17.69
CA ALA A 33 -0.44 -4.16 18.96
C ALA A 33 0.96 -4.79 19.00
N LEU A 34 1.76 -4.56 17.96
CA LEU A 34 3.15 -5.04 17.90
C LEU A 34 4.07 -4.00 18.53
N ASN A 35 5.00 -4.46 19.36
CA ASN A 35 6.13 -3.61 19.74
C ASN A 35 7.10 -3.46 18.55
N LEU A 36 8.11 -2.60 18.68
CA LEU A 36 9.04 -2.29 17.60
C LEU A 36 9.77 -3.55 17.05
N GLU A 37 10.17 -4.46 17.93
CA GLU A 37 10.89 -5.69 17.57
C GLU A 37 9.98 -6.65 16.80
N GLN A 38 8.78 -6.92 17.33
CA GLN A 38 7.77 -7.76 16.69
C GLN A 38 7.33 -7.21 15.33
N LEU A 39 7.16 -5.89 15.23
CA LEU A 39 6.86 -5.25 13.96
C LEU A 39 8.01 -5.41 12.97
N THR A 40 9.27 -5.27 13.42
CA THR A 40 10.44 -5.44 12.56
C THR A 40 10.52 -6.85 12.01
N GLU A 41 10.35 -7.87 12.86
CA GLU A 41 10.34 -9.29 12.46
C GLU A 41 9.20 -9.58 11.46
N PHE A 42 7.98 -9.15 11.78
CA PHE A 42 6.82 -9.31 10.91
C PHE A 42 7.01 -8.66 9.53
N LEU A 43 7.49 -7.41 9.51
CA LEU A 43 7.76 -6.69 8.25
C LEU A 43 8.87 -7.37 7.47
N HIS A 44 9.91 -7.89 8.13
CA HIS A 44 10.98 -8.60 7.46
C HIS A 44 10.44 -9.82 6.71
N GLU A 45 9.71 -10.70 7.40
CA GLU A 45 9.13 -11.90 6.78
C GLU A 45 8.20 -11.56 5.60
N ALA A 46 7.28 -10.61 5.80
CA ALA A 46 6.30 -10.25 4.79
C ALA A 46 6.93 -9.57 3.56
N LEU A 47 7.84 -8.62 3.77
CA LEU A 47 8.49 -7.89 2.67
C LEU A 47 9.57 -8.72 1.98
N GLU A 48 10.22 -9.65 2.68
CA GLU A 48 11.10 -10.65 2.05
C GLU A 48 10.31 -11.60 1.15
N ALA A 49 9.17 -12.10 1.62
CA ALA A 49 8.27 -12.92 0.81
C ALA A 49 7.79 -12.16 -0.43
N ALA A 50 7.39 -10.89 -0.29
CA ALA A 50 7.04 -10.04 -1.43
C ALA A 50 8.22 -9.86 -2.40
N LYS A 51 9.43 -9.60 -1.88
CA LYS A 51 10.65 -9.48 -2.69
C LYS A 51 10.93 -10.74 -3.52
N SER A 52 10.73 -11.92 -2.96
CA SER A 52 10.96 -13.20 -3.65
C SER A 52 10.12 -13.38 -4.94
N VAL A 53 9.00 -12.67 -5.06
CA VAL A 53 8.10 -12.70 -6.22
C VAL A 53 8.14 -11.43 -7.06
N THR A 54 9.12 -10.55 -6.85
CA THR A 54 9.37 -9.38 -7.70
C THR A 54 10.46 -9.65 -8.74
N LYS A 55 10.41 -8.93 -9.86
CA LYS A 55 11.53 -8.89 -10.82
C LYS A 55 12.71 -8.13 -10.21
N PRO A 56 13.97 -8.47 -10.53
CA PRO A 56 15.10 -7.59 -10.26
C PRO A 56 14.84 -6.20 -10.87
N GLY A 57 15.07 -5.14 -10.09
CA GLY A 57 14.78 -3.77 -10.49
C GLY A 57 13.32 -3.33 -10.33
N ALA A 58 12.39 -4.20 -9.92
CA ALA A 58 11.00 -3.83 -9.66
C ALA A 58 10.92 -2.68 -8.65
N ILE A 59 10.05 -1.70 -8.89
CA ILE A 59 9.95 -0.48 -8.07
C ILE A 59 9.14 -0.73 -6.81
N TRP A 60 9.52 -0.11 -5.70
CA TRP A 60 8.82 -0.22 -4.42
C TRP A 60 8.38 1.14 -3.91
N TYR A 61 7.12 1.19 -3.48
CA TYR A 61 6.54 2.25 -2.67
C TYR A 61 5.94 1.63 -1.41
N VAL A 62 6.49 1.98 -0.25
CA VAL A 62 6.06 1.44 1.05
C VAL A 62 5.65 2.59 1.94
N ALA A 63 4.34 2.75 2.16
CA ALA A 63 3.83 3.75 3.09
C ALA A 63 4.18 3.35 4.53
N ALA A 64 4.52 4.33 5.36
CA ALA A 64 5.07 4.09 6.69
C ALA A 64 4.58 5.12 7.72
N PRO A 65 4.50 4.72 9.01
CA PRO A 65 4.13 5.61 10.09
C PRO A 65 5.22 6.63 10.39
N HIS A 66 4.83 7.68 11.11
CA HIS A 66 5.77 8.58 11.77
C HIS A 66 6.25 8.03 13.12
N GLY A 67 7.30 8.64 13.64
CA GLY A 67 7.81 8.34 14.97
C GLY A 67 8.57 7.01 15.01
N PRO A 68 8.77 6.45 16.22
CA PRO A 68 9.64 5.30 16.44
C PRO A 68 9.28 4.07 15.61
N MET A 69 7.99 3.81 15.37
CA MET A 69 7.56 2.64 14.58
C MET A 69 8.02 2.71 13.11
N GLY A 70 8.24 3.93 12.57
CA GLY A 70 8.82 4.10 11.24
C GLY A 70 10.27 3.57 11.14
N HIS A 71 10.96 3.38 12.27
CA HIS A 71 12.29 2.79 12.30
C HIS A 71 12.28 1.33 11.83
N ALA A 72 11.28 0.53 12.22
CA ALA A 72 11.15 -0.86 11.79
C ALA A 72 11.12 -0.98 10.26
N PHE A 73 10.34 -0.13 9.61
CA PHE A 73 10.24 -0.08 8.15
C PHE A 73 11.57 0.28 7.49
N GLY A 74 12.24 1.32 8.00
CA GLY A 74 13.54 1.76 7.47
C GLY A 74 14.61 0.68 7.60
N THR A 75 14.69 0.02 8.77
CA THR A 75 15.63 -1.08 9.04
C THR A 75 15.40 -2.24 8.07
N VAL A 76 14.17 -2.75 7.99
CA VAL A 76 13.84 -3.89 7.10
C VAL A 76 14.14 -3.55 5.64
N LEU A 77 13.73 -2.39 5.15
CA LEU A 77 13.94 -2.02 3.75
C LEU A 77 15.42 -1.77 3.42
N LEU A 78 16.22 -1.35 4.40
CA LEU A 78 17.67 -1.24 4.26
C LEU A 78 18.31 -2.62 4.20
N ASP A 79 17.94 -3.53 5.10
CA ASP A 79 18.45 -4.90 5.17
C ASP A 79 18.13 -5.69 3.89
N LEU A 80 16.91 -5.53 3.37
CA LEU A 80 16.49 -6.12 2.09
C LEU A 80 17.15 -5.43 0.88
N GLN A 81 17.93 -4.37 1.09
CA GLN A 81 18.60 -3.54 0.09
C GLN A 81 17.65 -2.87 -0.91
N ILE A 82 16.39 -2.67 -0.53
CA ILE A 82 15.36 -2.09 -1.39
C ILE A 82 15.41 -0.57 -1.33
N TRP A 83 15.53 0.02 -0.13
CA TRP A 83 15.39 1.46 0.08
C TRP A 83 16.47 2.28 -0.63
N LYS A 84 16.08 3.38 -1.29
CA LYS A 84 16.97 4.29 -2.03
C LYS A 84 16.63 5.77 -1.79
N HIS A 85 15.37 6.09 -1.55
CA HIS A 85 14.89 7.45 -1.34
C HIS A 85 13.62 7.44 -0.47
N SER A 86 13.21 8.59 0.06
CA SER A 86 11.92 8.75 0.74
C SER A 86 11.10 9.85 0.08
N LEU A 87 9.81 9.61 -0.09
CA LEU A 87 8.82 10.57 -0.56
C LEU A 87 7.93 10.99 0.61
N VAL A 88 7.24 12.12 0.46
CA VAL A 88 6.34 12.68 1.47
C VAL A 88 4.96 12.86 0.86
N TRP A 89 3.96 12.16 1.39
CA TRP A 89 2.57 12.43 1.06
C TRP A 89 2.02 13.50 1.99
N VAL A 90 1.72 14.70 1.48
CA VAL A 90 1.10 15.79 2.22
C VAL A 90 -0.42 15.74 2.05
N LYS A 91 -1.13 15.86 3.17
CA LYS A 91 -2.60 15.81 3.27
C LYS A 91 -3.16 17.22 3.40
N ASN A 92 -4.42 17.41 3.01
CA ASN A 92 -5.15 18.67 3.23
C ASN A 92 -5.26 19.10 4.71
N THR A 93 -5.28 18.15 5.65
CA THR A 93 -5.47 18.41 7.08
C THR A 93 -4.62 17.49 7.94
N PHE A 94 -4.07 18.01 9.05
CA PHE A 94 -3.33 17.20 10.01
C PHE A 94 -4.24 16.33 10.88
N ALA A 95 -3.68 15.25 11.43
CA ALA A 95 -4.33 14.46 12.46
C ALA A 95 -3.99 15.02 13.85
N LEU A 96 -5.00 15.49 14.59
CA LEU A 96 -4.85 15.94 15.97
C LEU A 96 -4.42 14.78 16.88
N GLY A 97 -3.28 14.98 17.56
CA GLY A 97 -2.71 14.05 18.53
C GLY A 97 -2.55 14.69 19.91
N ARG A 98 -1.91 13.97 20.85
CA ARG A 98 -1.65 14.46 22.22
C ARG A 98 -0.34 15.25 22.36
N GLY A 99 0.50 15.27 21.33
CA GLY A 99 1.76 16.02 21.34
C GLY A 99 1.59 17.45 20.84
N ASP A 100 2.65 18.24 20.98
CA ASP A 100 2.70 19.66 20.59
C ASP A 100 2.60 19.87 19.07
N TYR A 101 3.00 18.85 18.29
CA TYR A 101 2.98 18.88 16.83
C TYR A 101 2.07 17.79 16.26
N HIS A 102 1.48 18.09 15.10
CA HIS A 102 0.51 17.23 14.44
C HIS A 102 0.96 16.91 13.02
N TYR A 103 0.94 15.63 12.65
CA TYR A 103 1.36 15.21 11.32
C TYR A 103 0.31 15.57 10.27
N ARG A 104 0.72 16.40 9.30
CA ARG A 104 -0.04 16.68 8.07
C ARG A 104 0.43 15.84 6.89
N HIS A 105 1.49 15.08 7.04
CA HIS A 105 2.02 14.25 5.98
C HIS A 105 2.06 12.78 6.41
N GLU A 106 2.61 11.93 5.55
CA GLU A 106 3.01 10.52 5.77
C GLU A 106 4.27 10.26 4.94
N ALA A 107 5.13 9.34 5.40
CA ALA A 107 6.32 8.95 4.65
C ALA A 107 5.99 7.80 3.69
N ILE A 108 6.61 7.80 2.52
CA ILE A 108 6.59 6.67 1.58
C ILE A 108 8.04 6.34 1.25
N PHE A 109 8.52 5.18 1.68
CA PHE A 109 9.83 4.70 1.28
C PHE A 109 9.81 4.25 -0.18
N TYR A 110 10.81 4.71 -0.93
CA TYR A 110 10.96 4.46 -2.35
C TYR A 110 12.27 3.71 -2.63
N GLY A 111 12.20 2.75 -3.55
CA GLY A 111 13.34 1.90 -3.85
C GLY A 111 13.07 0.93 -4.98
N TRP A 112 13.94 -0.07 -5.10
CA TRP A 112 13.74 -1.14 -6.07
C TRP A 112 14.41 -2.44 -5.63
N THR A 113 13.87 -3.57 -6.09
CA THR A 113 14.43 -4.90 -5.86
C THR A 113 15.88 -4.96 -6.37
N PRO A 114 16.84 -5.46 -5.56
CA PRO A 114 18.24 -5.56 -5.97
C PRO A 114 18.44 -6.58 -7.11
N GLY A 115 19.63 -6.55 -7.72
CA GLY A 115 20.02 -7.47 -8.79
C GLY A 115 19.90 -6.92 -10.21
N ALA A 116 19.30 -5.74 -10.39
CA ALA A 116 19.31 -5.02 -11.67
C ALA A 116 19.14 -3.50 -11.45
N ALA A 117 19.30 -2.72 -12.53
CA ALA A 117 18.84 -1.35 -12.58
C ALA A 117 17.31 -1.28 -12.43
N ARG A 118 16.82 -0.17 -11.89
CA ARG A 118 15.39 0.05 -11.68
C ARG A 118 14.60 -0.04 -12.99
N LEU A 119 13.43 -0.66 -12.95
CA LEU A 119 12.51 -0.71 -14.08
C LEU A 119 11.87 0.66 -14.32
N HIS A 120 11.48 0.91 -15.58
CA HIS A 120 10.73 2.09 -16.03
C HIS A 120 11.26 3.44 -15.49
N PRO A 121 12.55 3.79 -15.71
CA PRO A 121 13.06 5.07 -15.27
C PRO A 121 12.36 6.23 -16.01
N LEU A 122 11.96 7.27 -15.27
CA LEU A 122 11.40 8.48 -15.85
C LEU A 122 12.46 9.27 -16.64
N GLU A 123 12.09 9.66 -17.87
CA GLU A 123 12.95 10.44 -18.76
C GLU A 123 13.01 11.92 -18.36
N ALA A 124 11.85 12.53 -18.06
CA ALA A 124 11.74 13.96 -17.79
C ALA A 124 12.47 14.40 -16.49
N ARG A 125 12.65 13.48 -15.53
CA ARG A 125 13.33 13.70 -14.23
C ARG A 125 12.87 14.97 -13.49
N ASP A 126 11.61 15.31 -13.63
CA ASP A 126 10.96 16.54 -13.15
C ASP A 126 9.98 16.28 -12.00
N GLN A 127 9.98 15.06 -11.45
CA GLN A 127 9.10 14.68 -10.36
C GLN A 127 9.65 15.16 -9.02
N ASP A 128 8.78 15.76 -8.22
CA ASP A 128 9.10 16.13 -6.84
C ASP A 128 8.94 14.93 -5.89
N THR A 129 9.62 15.02 -4.76
CA THR A 129 9.54 14.12 -3.61
C THR A 129 8.26 14.31 -2.78
N VAL A 130 7.54 15.42 -3.00
CA VAL A 130 6.31 15.76 -2.29
C VAL A 130 5.09 15.45 -3.15
N PHE A 131 4.24 14.57 -2.66
CA PHE A 131 2.95 14.23 -3.26
C PHE A 131 1.84 14.90 -2.46
N GLU A 132 1.14 15.88 -3.03
CA GLU A 132 0.03 16.56 -2.37
C GLU A 132 -1.30 15.93 -2.81
N PHE A 133 -1.90 15.14 -1.93
CA PHE A 133 -3.19 14.52 -2.17
C PHE A 133 -4.06 14.58 -0.91
N ASP A 134 -5.31 14.96 -1.08
CA ASP A 134 -6.27 14.97 0.01
C ASP A 134 -6.50 13.55 0.54
N LYS A 135 -6.47 13.39 1.88
CA LYS A 135 -6.90 12.13 2.48
C LYS A 135 -8.39 11.92 2.18
N PRO A 136 -8.86 10.67 1.98
CA PRO A 136 -10.27 10.45 1.71
C PRO A 136 -11.14 11.02 2.83
N ALA A 137 -12.32 11.52 2.48
CA ALA A 137 -13.36 11.79 3.47
C ALA A 137 -13.59 10.50 4.28
N ARG A 138 -13.80 10.65 5.59
CA ARG A 138 -13.90 9.52 6.51
C ARG A 138 -14.99 8.55 6.03
N ASN A 139 -14.59 7.37 5.57
CA ASN A 139 -15.52 6.34 5.11
C ASN A 139 -15.82 5.34 6.23
N ALA A 140 -17.05 4.83 6.25
CA ALA A 140 -17.49 3.81 7.21
C ALA A 140 -16.87 2.42 6.93
N GLU A 141 -16.33 2.21 5.73
CA GLU A 141 -15.95 0.87 5.24
C GLU A 141 -14.54 0.43 5.64
N HIS A 142 -13.58 1.37 5.75
CA HIS A 142 -12.22 1.06 6.19
C HIS A 142 -11.59 2.25 6.91
N PRO A 143 -10.96 2.05 8.08
CA PRO A 143 -10.43 3.14 8.88
C PRO A 143 -9.27 3.92 8.24
N THR A 144 -8.44 3.28 7.42
CA THR A 144 -7.18 3.83 6.87
C THR A 144 -7.11 3.68 5.35
N MET A 145 -8.05 4.26 4.61
CA MET A 145 -8.01 4.23 3.15
C MET A 145 -6.99 5.24 2.59
N LYS A 146 -6.02 4.79 1.78
CA LYS A 146 -5.14 5.67 0.99
C LYS A 146 -5.91 6.27 -0.22
N PRO A 147 -5.63 7.51 -0.65
CA PRO A 147 -6.25 8.09 -1.84
C PRO A 147 -5.86 7.29 -3.09
N VAL A 148 -6.83 6.94 -3.94
CA VAL A 148 -6.55 6.23 -5.20
C VAL A 148 -5.63 7.06 -6.11
N ALA A 149 -5.83 8.38 -6.18
CA ALA A 149 -5.03 9.28 -7.01
C ALA A 149 -3.53 9.30 -6.62
N LEU A 150 -3.22 9.15 -5.33
CA LEU A 150 -1.86 9.01 -4.83
C LEU A 150 -1.18 7.76 -5.42
N ILE A 151 -1.90 6.64 -5.43
CA ILE A 151 -1.40 5.36 -5.95
C ILE A 151 -1.28 5.45 -7.48
N VAL A 152 -2.28 6.00 -8.18
CA VAL A 152 -2.24 6.22 -9.63
C VAL A 152 -0.98 6.98 -10.04
N LYS A 153 -0.64 8.07 -9.33
CA LYS A 153 0.57 8.84 -9.58
C LYS A 153 1.82 7.98 -9.50
N ALA A 154 1.93 7.11 -8.48
CA ALA A 154 3.06 6.20 -8.33
C ALA A 154 3.12 5.15 -9.44
N LEU A 155 1.97 4.57 -9.84
CA LEU A 155 1.90 3.59 -10.91
C LEU A 155 2.30 4.19 -12.27
N GLU A 156 1.81 5.39 -12.58
CA GLU A 156 2.15 6.08 -13.83
C GLU A 156 3.63 6.46 -13.89
N ASN A 157 4.23 6.80 -12.75
CA ASN A 157 5.63 7.16 -12.67
C ASN A 157 6.60 5.97 -12.78
N SER A 158 6.14 4.72 -12.61
CA SER A 158 7.03 3.59 -12.32
C SER A 158 6.60 2.25 -12.93
N SER A 159 5.62 2.26 -13.82
CA SER A 159 5.16 1.05 -14.52
C SER A 159 4.56 1.39 -15.88
N ASN A 160 4.43 0.38 -16.74
CA ASN A 160 3.71 0.41 -18.00
C ASN A 160 2.33 -0.26 -17.90
N LYS A 161 1.50 -0.08 -18.93
CA LYS A 161 0.22 -0.81 -19.05
C LYS A 161 0.49 -2.31 -19.15
N GLY A 162 -0.31 -3.11 -18.43
CA GLY A 162 -0.18 -4.57 -18.37
C GLY A 162 0.78 -5.08 -17.30
N ASP A 163 1.62 -4.21 -16.73
CA ASP A 163 2.54 -4.58 -15.66
C ASP A 163 1.80 -5.07 -14.41
N VAL A 164 2.49 -5.92 -13.64
CA VAL A 164 1.92 -6.53 -12.44
C VAL A 164 2.31 -5.71 -11.22
N VAL A 165 1.29 -5.26 -10.48
CA VAL A 165 1.43 -4.52 -9.22
C VAL A 165 1.06 -5.45 -8.07
N LEU A 166 1.99 -5.65 -7.14
CA LEU A 166 1.79 -6.43 -5.93
C LEU A 166 1.51 -5.52 -4.74
N ASP A 167 0.52 -5.89 -3.94
CA ASP A 167 0.23 -5.30 -2.64
C ASP A 167 -0.04 -6.42 -1.61
N PRO A 168 0.94 -6.76 -0.75
CA PRO A 168 0.76 -7.77 0.28
C PRO A 168 -0.19 -7.35 1.42
N PHE A 169 -0.62 -6.08 1.45
CA PHE A 169 -1.49 -5.51 2.49
C PHE A 169 -2.65 -4.76 1.84
N GLY A 170 -3.56 -5.51 1.22
CA GLY A 170 -4.60 -4.99 0.34
C GLY A 170 -5.57 -4.00 1.01
N GLY A 171 -5.84 -4.17 2.31
CA GLY A 171 -6.67 -3.29 3.12
C GLY A 171 -8.01 -2.98 2.46
N SER A 172 -8.24 -1.72 2.14
CA SER A 172 -9.47 -1.28 1.47
C SER A 172 -9.54 -1.58 -0.03
N GLY A 173 -8.45 -1.99 -0.68
CA GLY A 173 -8.40 -2.28 -2.13
C GLY A 173 -8.07 -1.08 -3.01
N SER A 174 -7.51 -0.01 -2.46
CA SER A 174 -7.19 1.20 -3.23
C SER A 174 -6.18 0.93 -4.34
N THR A 175 -5.21 0.03 -4.12
CA THR A 175 -4.25 -0.42 -5.13
C THR A 175 -4.93 -1.12 -6.30
N LEU A 176 -5.94 -1.94 -6.03
CA LEU A 176 -6.72 -2.62 -7.07
C LEU A 176 -7.46 -1.60 -7.96
N ILE A 177 -8.14 -0.62 -7.36
CA ILE A 177 -8.85 0.42 -8.11
C ILE A 177 -7.87 1.27 -8.93
N ALA A 178 -6.71 1.63 -8.37
CA ALA A 178 -5.67 2.36 -9.10
C ALA A 178 -5.15 1.57 -10.30
N CYS A 179 -4.97 0.26 -10.15
CA CYS A 179 -4.55 -0.61 -11.25
C CYS A 179 -5.61 -0.68 -12.36
N GLU A 180 -6.89 -0.79 -12.02
CA GLU A 180 -7.97 -0.78 -13.00
C GLU A 180 -8.02 0.55 -13.78
N GLN A 181 -7.91 1.70 -13.09
CA GLN A 181 -7.85 3.02 -13.72
C GLN A 181 -6.70 3.17 -14.71
N THR A 182 -5.59 2.53 -14.40
CA THR A 182 -4.33 2.70 -15.13
C THR A 182 -4.02 1.52 -16.07
N SER A 183 -4.91 0.54 -16.20
CA SER A 183 -4.69 -0.67 -17.01
C SER A 183 -3.46 -1.49 -16.58
N ARG A 184 -3.20 -1.58 -15.26
CA ARG A 184 -2.22 -2.48 -14.64
C ARG A 184 -2.94 -3.70 -14.06
N ARG A 185 -2.20 -4.77 -13.77
CA ARG A 185 -2.75 -6.01 -13.20
C ARG A 185 -2.40 -6.09 -11.72
N ALA A 186 -3.39 -5.97 -10.85
CA ALA A 186 -3.16 -6.02 -9.41
C ALA A 186 -3.08 -7.46 -8.88
N ARG A 187 -2.25 -7.67 -7.86
CA ARG A 187 -2.19 -8.87 -7.00
C ARG A 187 -2.23 -8.41 -5.57
N LEU A 188 -3.36 -8.61 -4.90
CA LEU A 188 -3.57 -8.20 -3.52
C LEU A 188 -3.60 -9.42 -2.60
N ILE A 189 -3.09 -9.26 -1.39
CA ILE A 189 -3.29 -10.20 -0.28
C ILE A 189 -3.97 -9.41 0.83
N GLU A 190 -5.02 -9.97 1.42
CA GLU A 190 -5.70 -9.40 2.57
C GLU A 190 -6.08 -10.55 3.52
N LEU A 191 -5.75 -10.38 4.79
CA LEU A 191 -5.89 -11.43 5.81
C LEU A 191 -7.31 -11.44 6.40
N GLU A 192 -7.92 -10.27 6.58
CA GLU A 192 -9.24 -10.15 7.21
C GLU A 192 -10.35 -10.37 6.18
N PRO A 193 -11.20 -11.41 6.31
CA PRO A 193 -12.25 -11.70 5.34
C PRO A 193 -13.22 -10.53 5.09
N ARG A 194 -13.52 -9.73 6.12
CA ARG A 194 -14.38 -8.54 5.94
C ARG A 194 -13.78 -7.51 4.97
N TYR A 195 -12.45 -7.38 4.95
CA TYR A 195 -11.77 -6.43 4.09
C TYR A 195 -11.62 -7.00 2.68
N VAL A 196 -11.49 -8.32 2.54
CA VAL A 196 -11.68 -9.00 1.25
C VAL A 196 -13.05 -8.66 0.65
N ASP A 197 -14.13 -8.75 1.44
CA ASP A 197 -15.48 -8.40 0.98
C ASP A 197 -15.58 -6.93 0.55
N VAL A 198 -14.95 -6.01 1.30
CA VAL A 198 -14.88 -4.58 0.92
C VAL A 198 -14.12 -4.40 -0.40
N ILE A 199 -12.97 -5.04 -0.59
CA ILE A 199 -12.19 -4.99 -1.82
C ILE A 199 -13.05 -5.46 -3.01
N CYS A 200 -13.70 -6.62 -2.87
CA CYS A 200 -14.54 -7.22 -3.91
C CYS A 200 -15.75 -6.33 -4.24
N ARG A 201 -16.45 -5.81 -3.23
CA ARG A 201 -17.58 -4.89 -3.43
C ARG A 201 -17.14 -3.62 -4.16
N ARG A 202 -16.11 -2.94 -3.65
CA ARG A 202 -15.60 -1.69 -4.25
C ARG A 202 -15.17 -1.89 -5.70
N TRP A 203 -14.51 -3.01 -6.02
CA TRP A 203 -14.13 -3.32 -7.40
C TRP A 203 -15.34 -3.63 -8.29
N GLN A 204 -16.34 -4.36 -7.77
CA GLN A 204 -17.57 -4.66 -8.49
C GLN A 204 -18.35 -3.38 -8.79
N GLU A 205 -18.48 -2.47 -7.83
CA GLU A 205 -19.12 -1.16 -8.00
C GLU A 205 -18.37 -0.29 -9.00
N TYR A 206 -17.04 -0.25 -8.92
CA TYR A 206 -16.21 0.56 -9.80
C TYR A 206 -16.23 0.06 -11.26
N THR A 207 -16.22 -1.26 -11.48
CA THR A 207 -16.05 -1.85 -12.81
C THR A 207 -17.34 -2.36 -13.44
N GLY A 208 -18.41 -2.55 -12.65
CA GLY A 208 -19.64 -3.20 -13.07
C GLY A 208 -19.50 -4.71 -13.35
N ARG A 209 -18.35 -5.32 -13.05
CA ARG A 209 -18.06 -6.75 -13.30
C ARG A 209 -18.25 -7.58 -12.05
N THR A 210 -18.76 -8.80 -12.20
CA THR A 210 -18.93 -9.74 -11.08
C THR A 210 -17.59 -10.42 -10.72
N PRO A 211 -17.15 -10.35 -9.45
CA PRO A 211 -15.97 -11.07 -8.98
C PRO A 211 -16.08 -12.58 -9.18
N LEU A 212 -14.93 -13.24 -9.39
CA LEU A 212 -14.84 -14.69 -9.47
C LEU A 212 -14.12 -15.25 -8.23
N ARG A 213 -14.75 -16.20 -7.55
CA ARG A 213 -14.11 -17.03 -6.52
C ARG A 213 -13.87 -18.41 -7.11
N GLU A 214 -12.59 -18.79 -7.29
CA GLU A 214 -12.19 -20.07 -7.89
C GLU A 214 -12.90 -20.33 -9.24
N GLY A 215 -13.02 -19.27 -10.06
CA GLY A 215 -13.68 -19.31 -11.37
C GLY A 215 -15.21 -19.21 -11.34
N ARG A 216 -15.84 -19.12 -10.16
CA ARG A 216 -17.30 -19.00 -10.02
C ARG A 216 -17.73 -17.56 -9.72
N PRO A 217 -18.73 -17.00 -10.41
CA PRO A 217 -19.24 -15.66 -10.10
C PRO A 217 -19.80 -15.56 -8.68
N VAL A 218 -19.41 -14.52 -7.95
CA VAL A 218 -19.93 -14.17 -6.62
C VAL A 218 -20.19 -12.67 -6.58
N SER A 219 -21.42 -12.26 -6.25
CA SER A 219 -21.76 -10.84 -6.08
C SER A 219 -21.56 -10.41 -4.63
N PHE A 220 -21.01 -9.23 -4.44
CA PHE A 220 -20.80 -8.56 -3.16
C PHE A 220 -21.64 -7.27 -3.04
N ILE A 221 -22.45 -6.99 -4.06
CA ILE A 221 -23.49 -5.98 -4.05
C ILE A 221 -24.83 -6.70 -3.91
N SER A 222 -25.65 -6.22 -2.98
CA SER A 222 -27.03 -6.65 -2.72
C SER A 222 -28.03 -5.94 -3.62
#